data_AF-A0A7S0D0U4-F1
#
_entry.id   AF-A0A7S0D0U4-F1
#
_cell.length_a   1.000
_cell.length_b   1.000
_cell.length_c   1.000
_cell.angle_alpha   90.00
_cell.angle_beta   90.00
_cell.angle_gamma   90.00
#
_symmetry.space_group_name_H-M   'P 1'
#
loop_
_entity.id
_entity.type
_entity.pdbx_description
1 polymer ?
#
loop_
_entity_poly.entity_id
_entity_poly.type
_entity_poly.pdbx_seq_one_letter_code
_entity_poly.pdbx_strand_id
1 'polypeptide(L)'
;RGLARSDARPRASPRVAASLAMDAATPRDAPVGTSAEAPPSAFSSLLFADVCELFEAIREVNHSGYKGNYKKRTLLSRFFEQLTNIPDDKPRVGSFELYRLMLPNVDKERGSYNLKEAALARCVGTALGLKRHESPDFLALEGWRKSGSGDFAHTVFEVVRKHRPDRGVRRCTVGEINAALDALCRKKSADEKAATMRALVDATDATQMRWLVKIILKDLKIGYGENAILRQYHTDAVDLYNLCCDLRRVCETLATRGERLKRQDLEPGSLVKAMMASRARGCAQAFEAMGKAGKTFAIETKFDGERIQVHRVDETTFHYFTRNNNDFGPRGYDALDRLFRARLSERKTKCVFDGELVVWNRRDETYAPFGYIKSLVNAIRDGRGGDERCVPE
;
A
#
# COMPACT_ATOMS: atom_id res chain seq x y z
N ARG A 1 50.33 -32.48 -9.88
CA ARG A 1 50.98 -31.14 -9.91
C ARG A 1 50.29 -30.36 -11.03
N GLY A 2 49.25 -29.56 -10.87
CA GLY A 2 48.89 -28.62 -9.80
C GLY A 2 49.06 -27.20 -10.36
N LEU A 3 48.07 -26.70 -11.12
CA LEU A 3 48.01 -25.32 -11.61
C LEU A 3 46.71 -24.69 -11.12
N ALA A 4 46.86 -23.76 -10.17
CA ALA A 4 45.81 -23.04 -9.49
C ALA A 4 45.30 -21.87 -10.34
N ARG A 5 43.98 -21.69 -10.35
CA ARG A 5 43.28 -20.50 -10.84
C ARG A 5 43.15 -19.50 -9.68
N SER A 6 43.54 -18.25 -9.91
CA SER A 6 43.38 -17.14 -8.97
C SER A 6 41.99 -16.50 -9.11
N ASP A 7 41.15 -16.70 -8.10
CA ASP A 7 39.92 -15.94 -7.87
C ASP A 7 40.24 -14.71 -7.01
N ALA A 8 40.04 -13.51 -7.56
CA ALA A 8 40.09 -12.26 -6.81
C ALA A 8 38.65 -11.73 -6.62
N ARG A 9 38.16 -11.74 -5.38
CA ARG A 9 36.96 -11.01 -4.93
C ARG A 9 37.37 -9.75 -4.16
N PRO A 10 36.65 -8.62 -4.30
CA PRO A 10 36.94 -7.43 -3.51
C PRO A 10 36.36 -7.54 -2.08
N ARG A 11 37.13 -6.98 -1.13
CA ARG A 11 36.90 -6.96 0.32
C ARG A 11 35.80 -5.97 0.72
N ALA A 12 34.91 -6.40 1.62
CA ALA A 12 34.00 -5.52 2.37
C ALA A 12 34.73 -4.86 3.56
N SER A 13 34.40 -3.59 3.84
CA SER A 13 35.02 -2.76 4.88
C SER A 13 34.58 -3.12 6.31
N PRO A 14 35.42 -2.87 7.34
CA PRO A 14 35.15 -3.25 8.72
C PRO A 14 34.59 -2.07 9.54
N ARG A 15 33.38 -2.19 10.09
CA ARG A 15 32.89 -1.37 11.22
C ARG A 15 31.80 -2.12 12.00
N VAL A 16 32.21 -3.18 12.70
CA VAL A 16 31.49 -3.78 13.83
C VAL A 16 32.52 -4.04 14.91
N ALA A 17 32.86 -3.00 15.68
CA ALA A 17 33.54 -3.09 16.97
C ALA A 17 33.77 -1.67 17.49
N ALA A 18 32.98 -1.24 18.48
CA ALA A 18 33.38 -0.41 19.63
C ALA A 18 32.14 0.24 20.26
N SER A 19 31.76 -0.22 21.45
CA SER A 19 31.83 0.58 22.68
C SER A 19 30.72 0.19 23.66
N LEU A 20 31.14 -0.50 24.72
CA LEU A 20 30.45 -0.67 26.00
C LEU A 20 31.14 0.28 26.99
N ALA A 21 30.38 1.18 27.60
CA ALA A 21 30.49 1.68 28.98
C ALA A 21 29.82 3.06 29.09
N MET A 22 28.87 3.23 30.01
CA MET A 22 28.99 4.14 31.17
C MET A 22 27.64 4.29 31.90
N ASP A 23 27.74 4.00 33.20
CA ASP A 23 27.02 4.33 34.43
C ASP A 23 25.66 5.08 34.48
N ALA A 24 24.95 4.70 35.54
CA ALA A 24 23.68 5.23 36.04
C ALA A 24 23.83 6.51 36.87
N ALA A 25 22.88 7.44 36.73
CA ALA A 25 22.49 8.42 37.76
C ALA A 25 21.05 8.92 37.55
N THR A 26 20.39 9.24 38.67
CA THR A 26 18.95 9.46 38.94
C THR A 26 18.38 10.85 38.55
N PRO A 27 17.03 11.05 38.60
CA PRO A 27 16.33 12.11 37.86
C PRO A 27 16.10 13.39 38.66
N ARG A 28 15.95 14.54 37.97
CA ARG A 28 15.40 15.78 38.53
C ARG A 28 14.42 16.46 37.56
N ASP A 29 13.23 16.73 38.11
CA ASP A 29 12.20 17.73 37.83
C ASP A 29 11.84 18.13 36.39
N ALA A 30 10.58 17.85 36.05
CA ALA A 30 9.89 18.30 34.84
C ALA A 30 9.11 19.62 35.09
N PRO A 31 8.97 20.48 34.06
CA PRO A 31 7.81 21.33 33.92
C PRO A 31 6.88 20.83 32.80
N VAL A 32 5.59 21.05 33.05
CA VAL A 32 4.41 20.62 32.31
C VAL A 32 4.20 21.43 31.03
N GLY A 33 3.75 20.77 29.95
CA GLY A 33 2.73 21.33 29.06
C GLY A 33 3.13 21.71 27.63
N THR A 34 3.33 20.72 26.76
CA THR A 34 2.97 20.79 25.33
C THR A 34 2.41 19.43 24.96
N SER A 35 1.36 19.35 24.13
CA SER A 35 0.77 18.08 23.66
C SER A 35 1.87 17.12 23.22
N ALA A 36 2.20 16.15 24.08
CA ALA A 36 3.38 15.32 23.89
C ALA A 36 3.12 14.40 22.69
N GLU A 37 3.79 14.66 21.57
CA GLU A 37 4.02 13.61 20.59
C GLU A 37 4.54 12.40 21.36
N ALA A 38 3.84 11.27 21.24
CA ALA A 38 4.28 10.03 21.88
C ALA A 38 5.74 9.79 21.51
N PRO A 39 6.60 9.37 22.46
CA PRO A 39 8.01 9.17 22.18
C PRO A 39 8.16 8.22 20.98
N PRO A 40 9.12 8.50 20.07
CA PRO A 40 9.26 7.73 18.85
C PRO A 40 9.50 6.25 19.21
N SER A 41 8.67 5.38 18.66
CA SER A 41 8.83 3.94 18.74
C SER A 41 10.19 3.50 18.20
N ALA A 42 10.64 2.29 18.59
CA ALA A 42 11.84 1.68 18.02
C ALA A 42 11.79 1.64 16.47
N PHE A 43 10.59 1.46 15.89
CA PHE A 43 10.40 1.42 14.45
C PHE A 43 10.49 2.78 13.77
N SER A 44 9.94 3.84 14.37
CA SER A 44 10.06 5.19 13.83
C SER A 44 11.48 5.73 13.89
N SER A 45 12.28 5.27 14.85
CA SER A 45 13.69 5.63 15.02
C SER A 45 14.65 4.89 14.09
N LEU A 46 14.19 3.83 13.38
CA LEU A 46 14.99 3.13 12.39
C LEU A 46 15.45 4.08 11.29
N LEU A 47 16.67 3.90 10.81
CA LEU A 47 17.14 4.66 9.65
C LEU A 47 16.46 4.14 8.38
N PHE A 48 16.04 5.05 7.51
CA PHE A 48 15.47 4.66 6.22
C PHE A 48 16.50 3.96 5.32
N ALA A 49 17.79 4.24 5.51
CA ALA A 49 18.88 3.53 4.84
C ALA A 49 18.84 2.02 5.14
N ASP A 50 18.69 1.63 6.41
CA ASP A 50 18.63 0.22 6.81
C ASP A 50 17.41 -0.49 6.19
N VAL A 51 16.28 0.21 6.10
CA VAL A 51 15.06 -0.29 5.42
C VAL A 51 15.31 -0.51 3.92
N CYS A 52 16.02 0.41 3.27
CA CYS A 52 16.37 0.29 1.86
C CYS A 52 17.36 -0.86 1.61
N GLU A 53 18.34 -1.08 2.51
CA GLU A 53 19.24 -2.23 2.46
C GLU A 53 18.49 -3.56 2.60
N LEU A 54 17.51 -3.61 3.49
CA LEU A 54 16.61 -4.77 3.59
C LEU A 54 15.85 -5.02 2.27
N PHE A 55 15.33 -3.96 1.63
CA PHE A 55 14.64 -4.09 0.35
C PHE A 55 15.54 -4.62 -0.76
N GLU A 56 16.78 -4.16 -0.83
CA GLU A 56 17.78 -4.71 -1.76
C GLU A 56 18.06 -6.18 -1.46
N ALA A 57 18.33 -6.53 -0.21
CA ALA A 57 18.62 -7.90 0.20
C ALA A 57 17.47 -8.87 -0.12
N ILE A 58 16.22 -8.46 0.09
CA ILE A 58 15.02 -9.25 -0.26
C ILE A 58 14.92 -9.41 -1.78
N ARG A 59 15.17 -8.34 -2.55
CA ARG A 59 15.09 -8.34 -4.02
C ARG A 59 16.14 -9.26 -4.64
N GLU A 60 17.33 -9.33 -4.07
CA GLU A 60 18.46 -10.15 -4.54
C GLU A 60 18.32 -11.65 -4.25
N VAL A 61 17.28 -12.07 -3.51
CA VAL A 61 17.01 -13.50 -3.30
C VAL A 61 16.61 -14.17 -4.61
N ASN A 62 17.60 -14.77 -5.27
CA ASN A 62 17.51 -15.51 -6.53
C ASN A 62 16.91 -16.93 -6.38
N HIS A 63 15.85 -17.06 -5.57
CA HIS A 63 15.08 -18.30 -5.45
C HIS A 63 13.59 -17.98 -5.46
N SER A 64 12.81 -18.80 -6.16
CA SER A 64 11.34 -18.74 -6.18
C SER A 64 10.73 -19.80 -5.24
N GLY A 65 9.41 -19.74 -5.07
CA GLY A 65 8.65 -20.71 -4.29
C GLY A 65 9.02 -20.70 -2.79
N TYR A 66 8.87 -21.86 -2.16
CA TYR A 66 9.06 -22.03 -0.71
C TYR A 66 10.46 -21.61 -0.23
N LYS A 67 11.52 -22.05 -0.92
CA LYS A 67 12.91 -21.73 -0.54
C LYS A 67 13.19 -20.23 -0.61
N GLY A 68 12.68 -19.54 -1.64
CA GLY A 68 12.79 -18.09 -1.76
C GLY A 68 12.08 -17.35 -0.63
N ASN A 69 10.83 -17.73 -0.36
CA ASN A 69 10.04 -17.12 0.70
C ASN A 69 10.65 -17.36 2.09
N TYR A 70 11.23 -18.53 2.35
CA TYR A 70 11.94 -18.82 3.60
C TYR A 70 13.13 -17.87 3.80
N LYS A 71 13.98 -17.69 2.78
CA LYS A 71 15.14 -16.77 2.86
C LYS A 71 14.70 -15.33 3.11
N LYS A 72 13.69 -14.85 2.38
CA LYS A 72 13.12 -13.49 2.54
C LYS A 72 12.54 -13.29 3.95
N ARG A 73 11.85 -14.31 4.48
CA ARG A 73 11.35 -14.34 5.85
C ARG A 73 12.49 -14.20 6.86
N THR A 74 13.58 -14.95 6.68
CA THR A 74 14.75 -14.90 7.57
C THR A 74 15.42 -13.53 7.56
N LEU A 75 15.57 -12.90 6.39
CA LEU A 75 16.11 -11.54 6.28
C LEU A 75 15.27 -10.54 7.09
N LEU A 76 13.95 -10.60 6.94
CA LEU A 76 13.04 -9.71 7.65
C LEU A 76 13.02 -9.97 9.17
N SER A 77 13.04 -11.23 9.61
CA SER A 77 13.14 -11.57 11.03
C SER A 77 14.45 -11.05 11.65
N ARG A 78 15.58 -11.29 10.98
CA ARG A 78 16.89 -10.82 11.44
C ARG A 78 16.95 -9.29 11.50
N PHE A 79 16.37 -8.59 10.53
CA PHE A 79 16.28 -7.13 10.55
C PHE A 79 15.58 -6.63 11.80
N PHE A 80 14.45 -7.25 12.19
CA PHE A 80 13.75 -6.89 13.41
C PHE A 80 14.58 -7.14 14.66
N GLU A 81 15.13 -8.35 14.81
CA GLU A 81 15.93 -8.72 15.98
C GLU A 81 17.12 -7.77 16.17
N GLN A 82 17.83 -7.44 15.09
CA GLN A 82 19.06 -6.65 15.15
C GLN A 82 18.84 -5.15 15.38
N LEU A 83 17.78 -4.57 14.79
CA LEU A 83 17.63 -3.10 14.79
C LEU A 83 16.55 -2.59 15.74
N THR A 84 15.59 -3.43 16.15
CA THR A 84 14.56 -3.02 17.10
C THR A 84 14.87 -3.47 18.53
N ASN A 85 15.74 -4.47 18.71
CA ASN A 85 15.98 -5.15 19.99
C ASN A 85 14.68 -5.65 20.66
N ILE A 86 13.61 -5.88 19.90
CA ILE A 86 12.33 -6.41 20.39
C ILE A 86 12.35 -7.93 20.25
N PRO A 87 12.34 -8.70 21.36
CA PRO A 87 12.20 -10.15 21.32
C PRO A 87 10.87 -10.58 20.68
N ASP A 88 10.83 -11.80 20.12
CA ASP A 88 9.66 -12.30 19.40
C ASP A 88 8.39 -12.45 20.26
N ASP A 89 8.54 -12.61 21.58
CA ASP A 89 7.45 -12.71 22.56
C ASP A 89 6.96 -11.35 23.07
N LYS A 90 7.58 -10.24 22.66
CA LYS A 90 7.22 -8.89 23.09
C LYS A 90 6.36 -8.15 22.06
N PRO A 91 5.48 -7.24 22.52
CA PRO A 91 4.67 -6.43 21.62
C PRO A 91 5.53 -5.55 20.69
N ARG A 92 5.30 -5.64 19.39
CA ARG A 92 5.94 -4.83 18.34
C ARG A 92 5.22 -3.49 18.17
N VAL A 93 5.09 -2.73 19.25
CA VAL A 93 4.39 -1.43 19.26
C VAL A 93 5.07 -0.44 18.31
N GLY A 94 4.27 0.23 17.48
CA GLY A 94 4.75 1.16 16.45
C GLY A 94 5.23 0.50 15.16
N SER A 95 5.12 -0.83 15.02
CA SER A 95 5.51 -1.55 13.79
C SER A 95 4.81 -1.05 12.53
N PHE A 96 3.60 -0.48 12.66
CA PHE A 96 2.86 0.16 11.57
C PHE A 96 3.71 1.16 10.77
N GLU A 97 4.56 1.94 11.45
CA GLU A 97 5.42 2.96 10.83
C GLU A 97 6.36 2.36 9.78
N LEU A 98 6.87 1.16 10.01
CA LEU A 98 7.68 0.44 9.03
C LEU A 98 6.79 -0.28 8.01
N TYR A 99 5.77 -1.00 8.46
CA TYR A 99 4.97 -1.85 7.59
C TYR A 99 4.20 -1.06 6.54
N ARG A 100 3.80 0.18 6.81
CA ARG A 100 3.20 1.06 5.80
C ARG A 100 4.16 1.45 4.66
N LEU A 101 5.47 1.45 4.91
CA LEU A 101 6.49 1.64 3.86
C LEU A 101 6.77 0.35 3.09
N MET A 102 6.72 -0.80 3.77
CA MET A 102 6.90 -2.12 3.14
C MET A 102 5.69 -2.56 2.30
N LEU A 103 4.50 -2.13 2.70
CA LEU A 103 3.21 -2.52 2.13
C LEU A 103 2.38 -1.27 1.73
N PRO A 104 2.93 -0.36 0.89
CA PRO A 104 2.29 0.93 0.63
C PRO A 104 0.97 0.82 -0.15
N ASN A 105 0.73 -0.29 -0.85
CA ASN A 105 -0.50 -0.57 -1.60
C ASN A 105 -1.70 -0.93 -0.70
N VAL A 106 -1.44 -1.40 0.53
CA VAL A 106 -2.47 -1.73 1.53
C VAL A 106 -2.60 -0.71 2.65
N ASP A 107 -1.70 0.28 2.73
CA ASP A 107 -1.93 1.46 3.56
C ASP A 107 -3.09 2.29 2.98
N LYS A 108 -4.23 2.25 3.70
CA LYS A 108 -5.45 3.03 3.44
C LYS A 108 -5.51 4.34 4.22
N GLU A 109 -4.73 4.47 5.30
CA GLU A 109 -4.66 5.69 6.11
C GLU A 109 -3.96 6.80 5.32
N ARG A 110 -2.89 6.46 4.59
CA ARG A 110 -2.24 7.40 3.69
C ARG A 110 -3.01 7.55 2.38
N GLY A 111 -3.62 8.72 2.21
CA GLY A 111 -4.33 9.14 1.01
C GLY A 111 -3.48 9.14 -0.28
N SER A 112 -4.12 9.46 -1.40
CA SER A 112 -3.42 9.53 -2.70
C SER A 112 -2.40 10.68 -2.72
N TYR A 113 -1.16 10.37 -3.10
CA TYR A 113 -0.16 11.40 -3.37
C TYR A 113 -0.49 12.24 -4.62
N ASN A 114 -1.35 11.75 -5.52
CA ASN A 114 -1.59 12.33 -6.85
C ASN A 114 -0.29 12.55 -7.66
N LEU A 115 0.70 11.68 -7.45
CA LEU A 115 2.01 11.69 -8.10
C LEU A 115 2.22 10.39 -8.88
N LYS A 116 1.62 10.31 -10.08
CA LYS A 116 1.99 9.30 -11.09
C LYS A 116 3.32 9.69 -11.75
N GLU A 117 3.91 8.79 -12.52
CA GLU A 117 5.26 8.88 -13.06
C GLU A 117 5.54 10.21 -13.74
N ALA A 118 4.62 10.73 -14.57
CA ALA A 118 4.80 12.02 -15.23
C ALA A 118 4.82 13.21 -14.25
N ALA A 119 3.96 13.21 -13.23
CA ALA A 119 3.94 14.25 -12.20
C ALA A 119 5.14 14.12 -11.26
N LEU A 120 5.53 12.89 -10.94
CA LEU A 120 6.69 12.59 -10.09
C LEU A 120 8.00 12.96 -10.80
N ALA A 121 8.12 12.72 -12.11
CA ALA A 121 9.24 13.19 -12.93
C ALA A 121 9.43 14.70 -12.84
N ARG A 122 8.34 15.47 -13.02
CA ARG A 122 8.37 16.94 -12.88
C ARG A 122 8.76 17.37 -11.46
N CYS A 123 8.20 16.71 -10.45
CA CYS A 123 8.47 17.01 -9.04
C CYS A 123 9.95 16.77 -8.69
N VAL A 124 10.51 15.61 -9.09
CA VAL A 124 11.91 15.25 -8.86
C VAL A 124 12.86 16.15 -9.66
N GLY A 125 12.59 16.40 -10.94
CA GLY A 125 13.41 17.30 -11.76
C GLY A 125 13.48 18.72 -11.18
N THR A 126 12.33 19.25 -10.73
CA THR A 126 12.25 20.57 -10.06
C THR A 126 12.95 20.55 -8.70
N ALA A 127 12.81 19.48 -7.93
CA ALA A 127 13.49 19.31 -6.64
C ALA A 127 15.01 19.35 -6.79
N LEU A 128 15.54 18.71 -7.84
CA LEU A 128 16.96 18.72 -8.20
C LEU A 128 17.46 20.06 -8.79
N GLY A 129 16.56 21.02 -9.05
CA GLY A 129 16.90 22.31 -9.65
C GLY A 129 17.18 22.23 -11.16
N LEU A 130 16.71 21.17 -11.83
CA LEU A 130 16.88 21.00 -13.27
C LEU A 130 15.89 21.88 -14.02
N LYS A 131 16.37 22.57 -15.06
CA LYS A 131 15.51 23.33 -15.96
C LYS A 131 14.72 22.40 -16.86
N ARG A 132 13.39 22.54 -16.83
CA ARG A 132 12.47 21.81 -17.71
C ARG A 132 12.75 22.18 -19.17
N HIS A 133 12.72 21.20 -20.07
CA HIS A 133 13.01 21.32 -21.51
C HIS A 133 14.46 21.60 -21.92
N GLU A 134 15.31 22.15 -21.04
CA GLU A 134 16.74 22.38 -21.33
C GLU A 134 17.63 21.21 -20.86
N SER A 135 17.36 20.66 -19.67
CA SER A 135 18.22 19.64 -19.08
C SER A 135 18.00 18.26 -19.72
N PRO A 136 19.06 17.59 -20.22
CA PRO A 136 18.96 16.22 -20.74
C PRO A 136 18.42 15.24 -19.69
N ASP A 137 18.80 15.40 -18.42
CA ASP A 137 18.32 14.55 -17.34
C ASP A 137 16.85 14.80 -16.99
N PHE A 138 16.35 16.05 -17.11
CA PHE A 138 14.92 16.33 -16.99
C PHE A 138 14.14 15.64 -18.11
N LEU A 139 14.61 15.76 -19.35
CA LEU A 139 14.01 15.10 -20.52
C LEU A 139 14.03 13.57 -20.36
N ALA A 140 15.09 13.01 -19.77
CA ALA A 140 15.15 11.58 -19.46
C ALA A 140 14.11 11.17 -18.41
N LEU A 141 13.87 11.98 -17.38
CA LEU A 141 12.82 11.72 -16.37
C LEU A 141 11.42 11.72 -16.98
N GLU A 142 11.07 12.71 -17.82
CA GLU A 142 9.76 12.74 -18.50
C GLU A 142 9.66 11.65 -19.57
N GLY A 143 10.76 11.39 -20.28
CA GLY A 143 10.91 10.42 -21.36
C GLY A 143 11.39 9.03 -20.90
N TRP A 144 11.19 8.64 -19.64
CA TRP A 144 11.76 7.43 -19.04
C TRP A 144 11.40 6.12 -19.77
N ARG A 145 10.26 6.11 -20.49
CA ARG A 145 9.85 4.96 -21.32
C ARG A 145 10.70 4.80 -22.59
N LYS A 146 11.24 5.90 -23.12
CA LYS A 146 12.04 5.94 -24.35
C LYS A 146 13.54 5.93 -24.07
N SER A 147 13.95 6.46 -22.92
CA SER A 147 15.35 6.80 -22.61
C SER A 147 16.06 5.77 -21.72
N GLY A 148 15.53 4.54 -21.55
CA GLY A 148 16.12 3.55 -20.64
C GLY A 148 15.45 2.17 -20.65
N SER A 149 15.61 1.43 -19.55
CA SER A 149 15.12 0.04 -19.34
C SER A 149 13.59 -0.11 -19.27
N GLY A 150 12.83 0.98 -19.41
CA GLY A 150 11.40 0.99 -19.14
C GLY A 150 11.06 0.90 -17.64
N ASP A 151 11.99 1.24 -16.74
CA ASP A 151 11.75 1.40 -15.29
C ASP A 151 11.98 2.87 -14.86
N PHE A 152 10.88 3.53 -14.49
CA PHE A 152 10.91 4.91 -13.99
C PHE A 152 11.81 5.07 -12.75
N ALA A 153 11.75 4.13 -11.80
CA ALA A 153 12.51 4.22 -10.56
C ALA A 153 14.02 4.10 -10.79
N HIS A 154 14.43 3.30 -11.78
CA HIS A 154 15.82 3.23 -12.20
C HIS A 154 16.29 4.53 -12.89
N THR A 155 15.42 5.15 -13.70
CA THR A 155 15.73 6.45 -14.30
C THR A 155 15.94 7.53 -13.23
N VAL A 156 15.09 7.55 -12.19
CA VAL A 156 15.26 8.44 -11.03
C VAL A 156 16.59 8.18 -10.32
N PHE A 157 16.94 6.92 -10.08
CA PHE A 157 18.24 6.55 -9.48
C PHE A 157 19.42 7.15 -10.25
N GLU A 158 19.47 6.94 -11.57
CA GLU A 158 20.58 7.43 -12.40
C GLU A 158 20.70 8.95 -12.38
N VAL A 159 19.56 9.66 -12.47
CA VAL A 159 19.54 11.12 -12.44
C VAL A 159 19.96 11.65 -11.07
N VAL A 160 19.39 11.13 -9.99
CA VAL A 160 19.73 11.59 -8.62
C VAL A 160 21.20 11.35 -8.31
N ARG A 161 21.75 10.19 -8.69
CA ARG A 161 23.16 9.84 -8.49
C ARG A 161 24.13 10.85 -9.14
N LYS A 162 23.79 11.39 -10.32
CA LYS A 162 24.60 12.41 -11.01
C LYS A 162 24.60 13.77 -10.30
N HIS A 163 23.44 14.17 -9.75
CA HIS A 163 23.21 15.52 -9.21
C HIS A 163 23.39 15.62 -7.70
N ARG A 164 23.48 14.48 -7.00
CA ARG A 164 23.67 14.39 -5.55
C ARG A 164 24.66 13.26 -5.19
N PRO A 165 25.95 13.39 -5.54
CA PRO A 165 26.96 12.39 -5.18
C PRO A 165 27.28 12.48 -3.67
N ASP A 166 26.87 11.46 -2.89
CA ASP A 166 27.21 11.03 -1.50
C ASP A 166 27.81 12.03 -0.48
N ARG A 167 27.70 13.33 -0.67
CA ARG A 167 28.12 14.36 0.28
C ARG A 167 26.98 14.59 1.27
N GLY A 168 27.03 13.85 2.37
CA GLY A 168 26.27 14.19 3.58
C GLY A 168 24.85 13.65 3.61
N VAL A 169 24.69 12.32 3.41
CA VAL A 169 23.42 11.63 3.71
C VAL A 169 23.04 11.93 5.16
N ARG A 170 22.09 12.86 5.35
CA ARG A 170 21.33 12.94 6.60
C ARG A 170 20.62 11.61 6.72
N ARG A 171 20.94 10.86 7.78
CA ARG A 171 20.32 9.57 8.06
C ARG A 171 18.89 9.83 8.53
N CYS A 172 17.99 10.05 7.58
CA CYS A 172 16.59 10.24 7.90
C CYS A 172 16.01 8.97 8.50
N THR A 173 15.15 9.14 9.49
CA THR A 173 14.45 8.05 10.15
C THR A 173 13.19 7.67 9.40
N VAL A 174 12.65 6.48 9.70
CA VAL A 174 11.34 6.04 9.20
C VAL A 174 10.25 7.03 9.57
N GLY A 175 10.28 7.59 10.79
CA GLY A 175 9.34 8.62 11.22
C GLY A 175 9.40 9.89 10.38
N GLU A 176 10.62 10.40 10.10
CA GLU A 176 10.81 11.58 9.25
C GLU A 176 10.33 11.34 7.81
N ILE A 177 10.60 10.15 7.26
CA ILE A 177 10.09 9.74 5.94
C ILE A 177 8.56 9.69 5.95
N ASN A 178 7.94 9.10 6.97
CA ASN A 178 6.49 9.06 7.08
C ASN A 178 5.88 10.47 7.18
N ALA A 179 6.46 11.35 7.99
CA ALA A 179 6.02 12.74 8.11
C ALA A 179 6.12 13.49 6.77
N ALA A 180 7.22 13.31 6.04
CA ALA A 180 7.39 13.91 4.72
C ALA A 180 6.40 13.35 3.67
N LEU A 181 6.11 12.05 3.69
CA LEU A 181 5.12 11.42 2.83
C LEU A 181 3.70 11.88 3.16
N ASP A 182 3.36 12.05 4.44
CA ASP A 182 2.07 12.62 4.87
C ASP A 182 1.94 14.08 4.43
N ALA A 183 3.02 14.87 4.52
CA ALA A 183 3.06 16.24 4.00
C ALA A 183 2.86 16.30 2.48
N LEU A 184 3.40 15.33 1.71
CA LEU A 184 3.14 15.23 0.27
C LEU A 184 1.67 14.95 -0.05
N CYS A 185 0.97 14.14 0.75
CA CYS A 185 -0.45 13.85 0.56
C CYS A 185 -1.34 15.08 0.83
N ARG A 186 -0.98 15.92 1.81
CA ARG A 186 -1.75 17.13 2.18
C ARG A 186 -1.68 18.24 1.11
N LYS A 187 -0.59 18.28 0.34
CA LYS A 187 -0.36 19.31 -0.69
C LYS A 187 -1.14 19.03 -1.97
N LYS A 188 -1.62 20.07 -2.64
CA LYS A 188 -2.48 19.93 -3.83
C LYS A 188 -1.70 20.10 -5.13
N SER A 189 -0.87 21.13 -5.24
CA SER A 189 -0.11 21.43 -6.46
C SER A 189 1.22 20.65 -6.53
N ALA A 190 1.73 20.48 -7.75
CA ALA A 190 3.05 19.86 -7.97
C ALA A 190 4.18 20.75 -7.43
N ASP A 191 4.02 22.07 -7.49
CA ASP A 191 5.03 23.05 -7.05
C ASP A 191 5.14 23.06 -5.51
N GLU A 192 4.02 23.01 -4.79
CA GLU A 192 4.05 22.83 -3.33
C GLU A 192 4.76 21.53 -2.94
N LYS A 193 4.53 20.45 -3.70
CA LYS A 193 5.15 19.14 -3.48
C LYS A 193 6.64 19.16 -3.79
N ALA A 194 7.09 19.98 -4.74
CA ALA A 194 8.51 20.09 -5.11
C ALA A 194 9.38 20.53 -3.93
N ALA A 195 8.89 21.39 -3.03
CA ALA A 195 9.63 21.78 -1.83
C ALA A 195 9.84 20.62 -0.84
N THR A 196 8.79 19.82 -0.59
CA THR A 196 8.90 18.61 0.25
C THR A 196 9.75 17.54 -0.44
N MET A 197 9.61 17.39 -1.75
CA MET A 197 10.44 16.48 -2.55
C MET A 197 11.92 16.89 -2.51
N ARG A 198 12.22 18.20 -2.53
CA ARG A 198 13.59 18.71 -2.36
C ARG A 198 14.15 18.33 -1.00
N ALA A 199 13.40 18.52 0.08
CA ALA A 199 13.83 18.10 1.42
C ALA A 199 14.11 16.58 1.48
N LEU A 200 13.29 15.76 0.81
CA LEU A 200 13.52 14.32 0.69
C LEU A 200 14.78 13.99 -0.11
N VAL A 201 14.98 14.63 -1.27
CA VAL A 201 16.17 14.47 -2.11
C VAL A 201 17.44 14.88 -1.38
N ASP A 202 17.39 15.93 -0.56
CA ASP A 202 18.55 16.40 0.21
C ASP A 202 18.80 15.52 1.47
N ALA A 203 17.82 14.74 1.90
CA ALA A 203 17.91 13.83 3.06
C ALA A 203 18.10 12.35 2.68
N THR A 204 18.22 12.01 1.39
CA THR A 204 18.35 10.62 0.91
C THR A 204 19.39 10.49 -0.18
N ASP A 205 20.01 9.32 -0.27
CA ASP A 205 20.86 8.97 -1.41
C ASP A 205 20.04 8.49 -2.63
N ALA A 206 20.72 8.21 -3.75
CA ALA A 206 20.05 7.75 -4.97
C ALA A 206 19.30 6.42 -4.80
N THR A 207 19.83 5.50 -3.98
CA THR A 207 19.21 4.19 -3.69
C THR A 207 17.95 4.35 -2.86
N GLN A 208 18.01 5.16 -1.81
CA GLN A 208 16.89 5.52 -0.97
C GLN A 208 15.81 6.24 -1.79
N MET A 209 16.21 7.18 -2.66
CA MET A 209 15.27 7.90 -3.53
C MET A 209 14.58 6.96 -4.54
N ARG A 210 15.29 5.94 -5.07
CA ARG A 210 14.69 4.88 -5.90
C ARG A 210 13.60 4.12 -5.15
N TRP A 211 13.82 3.78 -3.89
CA TRP A 211 12.81 3.10 -3.08
C TRP A 211 11.66 4.03 -2.71
N LEU A 212 11.96 5.29 -2.39
CA LEU A 212 10.96 6.29 -2.07
C LEU A 212 9.97 6.51 -3.21
N VAL A 213 10.44 6.61 -4.46
CA VAL A 213 9.52 6.73 -5.61
C VAL A 213 8.65 5.48 -5.79
N LYS A 214 9.17 4.28 -5.51
CA LYS A 214 8.37 3.04 -5.53
C LYS A 214 7.32 3.00 -4.41
N ILE A 215 7.63 3.54 -3.23
CA ILE A 215 6.68 3.73 -2.12
C ILE A 215 5.58 4.73 -2.51
N ILE A 216 5.94 5.88 -3.09
CA ILE A 216 4.98 6.91 -3.55
C ILE A 216 4.06 6.36 -4.64
N LEU A 217 4.60 5.59 -5.58
CA LEU A 217 3.81 4.92 -6.62
C LEU A 217 2.96 3.76 -6.09
N LYS A 218 3.15 3.38 -4.82
CA LYS A 218 2.55 2.20 -4.16
C LYS A 218 2.84 0.90 -4.93
N ASP A 219 4.03 0.79 -5.52
CA ASP A 219 4.47 -0.33 -6.36
C ASP A 219 5.91 -0.74 -6.01
N LEU A 220 6.09 -1.32 -4.82
CA LEU A 220 7.40 -1.57 -4.23
C LEU A 220 8.23 -2.62 -5.00
N LYS A 221 7.58 -3.68 -5.50
CA LYS A 221 8.23 -4.74 -6.32
C LYS A 221 9.52 -5.32 -5.73
N ILE A 222 9.60 -5.46 -4.41
CA ILE A 222 10.73 -6.15 -3.72
C ILE A 222 10.73 -7.67 -3.93
N GLY A 223 9.75 -8.22 -4.65
CA GLY A 223 9.66 -9.66 -4.90
C GLY A 223 9.23 -10.48 -3.67
N TYR A 224 8.69 -9.84 -2.64
CA TYR A 224 8.11 -10.50 -1.47
C TYR A 224 6.64 -10.08 -1.34
N GLY A 225 5.73 -11.05 -1.49
CA GLY A 225 4.31 -10.76 -1.61
C GLY A 225 3.66 -10.27 -0.31
N GLU A 226 2.64 -9.42 -0.43
CA GLU A 226 1.85 -8.86 0.68
C GLU A 226 1.45 -9.91 1.73
N ASN A 227 0.75 -10.98 1.30
CA ASN A 227 0.35 -12.05 2.21
C ASN A 227 1.53 -12.76 2.87
N ALA A 228 2.69 -12.83 2.20
CA ALA A 228 3.86 -13.47 2.77
C ALA A 228 4.54 -12.58 3.82
N ILE A 229 4.55 -11.27 3.61
CA ILE A 229 5.00 -10.27 4.59
C ILE A 229 4.04 -10.25 5.79
N LEU A 230 2.72 -10.20 5.57
CA LEU A 230 1.72 -10.24 6.64
C LEU A 230 1.82 -11.54 7.45
N ARG A 231 1.92 -12.70 6.81
CA ARG A 231 2.12 -13.99 7.51
C ARG A 231 3.44 -14.05 8.29
N GLN A 232 4.47 -13.34 7.83
CA GLN A 232 5.72 -13.21 8.57
C GLN A 232 5.54 -12.32 9.79
N TYR A 233 4.74 -11.25 9.71
CA TYR A 233 4.39 -10.43 10.86
C TYR A 233 3.64 -11.24 11.91
N HIS A 234 2.53 -11.87 11.51
CA HIS A 234 1.69 -12.66 12.40
C HIS A 234 0.92 -13.73 11.60
N THR A 235 0.67 -14.91 12.20
CA THR A 235 -0.05 -16.01 11.51
C THR A 235 -1.46 -15.60 11.09
N ASP A 236 -2.13 -14.84 11.95
CA ASP A 236 -3.51 -14.38 11.78
C ASP A 236 -3.61 -13.01 11.07
N ALA A 237 -2.49 -12.38 10.67
CA ALA A 237 -2.49 -11.02 10.09
C ALA A 237 -3.25 -10.93 8.77
N VAL A 238 -3.14 -11.95 7.91
CA VAL A 238 -3.86 -11.97 6.63
C VAL A 238 -5.36 -12.04 6.87
N ASP A 239 -5.80 -12.86 7.81
CA ASP A 239 -7.21 -13.03 8.13
C ASP A 239 -7.78 -11.74 8.72
N LEU A 240 -7.09 -11.13 9.69
CA LEU A 240 -7.50 -9.84 10.24
C LEU A 240 -7.53 -8.74 9.17
N TYR A 241 -6.49 -8.64 8.33
CA TYR A 241 -6.47 -7.64 7.26
C TYR A 241 -7.62 -7.84 6.26
N ASN A 242 -7.99 -9.08 5.94
CA ASN A 242 -9.11 -9.35 5.04
C ASN A 242 -10.47 -8.92 5.64
N LEU A 243 -10.60 -8.90 6.96
CA LEU A 243 -11.81 -8.52 7.68
C LEU A 243 -11.96 -7.00 7.88
N CYS A 244 -10.87 -6.24 7.96
CA CYS A 244 -10.91 -4.81 8.27
C CYS A 244 -10.26 -3.90 7.23
N CYS A 245 -9.41 -4.45 6.35
CA CYS A 245 -8.58 -3.73 5.38
C CYS A 245 -7.79 -2.55 5.99
N ASP A 246 -7.39 -2.71 7.24
CA ASP A 246 -6.70 -1.72 8.05
C ASP A 246 -5.37 -2.28 8.54
N LEU A 247 -4.28 -1.81 7.93
CA LEU A 247 -2.93 -2.24 8.28
C LEU A 247 -2.52 -1.81 9.69
N ARG A 248 -2.97 -0.64 10.16
CA ARG A 248 -2.68 -0.17 11.53
C ARG A 248 -3.34 -1.08 12.54
N ARG A 249 -4.63 -1.37 12.35
CA ARG A 249 -5.36 -2.29 13.22
C ARG A 249 -4.69 -3.66 13.28
N VAL A 250 -4.16 -4.17 12.16
CA VAL A 250 -3.39 -5.42 12.14
C VAL A 250 -2.13 -5.31 12.99
N CYS A 251 -1.36 -4.24 12.83
CA CYS A 251 -0.13 -4.01 13.60
C CYS A 251 -0.39 -3.85 15.10
N GLU A 252 -1.46 -3.14 15.48
CA GLU A 252 -1.80 -2.85 16.88
C GLU A 252 -2.50 -4.02 17.59
N THR A 253 -3.40 -4.74 16.90
CA THR A 253 -4.15 -5.87 17.47
C THR A 253 -3.32 -7.15 17.58
N LEU A 254 -2.37 -7.33 16.66
CA LEU A 254 -1.48 -8.50 16.59
C LEU A 254 -0.03 -8.09 16.84
N ALA A 255 0.16 -7.16 17.78
CA ALA A 255 1.48 -6.63 18.13
C ALA A 255 2.38 -7.74 18.72
N THR A 256 1.79 -8.71 19.42
CA THR A 256 2.50 -9.85 20.00
C THR A 256 2.26 -11.11 19.15
N ARG A 257 3.30 -11.86 18.80
CA ARG A 257 3.17 -13.09 17.98
C ARG A 257 2.31 -14.20 18.59
N GLY A 258 2.17 -14.20 19.91
CA GLY A 258 1.36 -15.18 20.65
C GLY A 258 -0.12 -14.83 20.73
N GLU A 259 -0.51 -13.59 20.40
CA GLU A 259 -1.91 -13.17 20.42
C GLU A 259 -2.66 -13.87 19.29
N ARG A 260 -3.86 -14.39 19.56
CA ARG A 260 -4.66 -15.05 18.53
C ARG A 260 -5.88 -14.20 18.23
N LEU A 261 -6.19 -14.09 16.94
CA LEU A 261 -7.40 -13.40 16.50
C LEU A 261 -8.62 -14.15 17.04
N LYS A 262 -9.35 -13.52 17.96
CA LYS A 262 -10.68 -13.99 18.33
C LYS A 262 -11.59 -13.78 17.13
N ARG A 263 -12.42 -14.78 16.80
CA ARG A 263 -13.44 -14.62 15.76
C ARG A 263 -14.29 -13.40 16.10
N GLN A 264 -14.34 -12.46 15.17
CA GLN A 264 -15.21 -11.29 15.23
C GLN A 264 -16.15 -11.37 14.05
N ASP A 265 -17.42 -11.05 14.31
CA ASP A 265 -18.40 -10.92 13.25
C ASP A 265 -18.11 -9.65 12.44
N LEU A 266 -18.46 -9.70 11.16
CA LEU A 266 -18.37 -8.55 10.27
C LEU A 266 -19.46 -7.55 10.63
N GLU A 267 -19.07 -6.41 11.21
CA GLU A 267 -19.98 -5.30 11.45
C GLU A 267 -20.14 -4.46 10.17
N PRO A 268 -21.38 -4.18 9.71
CA PRO A 268 -21.59 -3.24 8.61
C PRO A 268 -20.93 -1.89 8.86
N GLY A 269 -20.38 -1.30 7.79
CA GLY A 269 -19.47 -0.16 7.85
C GLY A 269 -17.98 -0.54 7.91
N SER A 270 -17.64 -1.77 8.32
CA SER A 270 -16.24 -2.26 8.27
C SER A 270 -15.84 -2.63 6.84
N LEU A 271 -14.61 -2.28 6.43
CA LEU A 271 -14.09 -2.63 5.10
C LEU A 271 -13.73 -4.11 5.03
N VAL A 272 -14.25 -4.81 4.01
CA VAL A 272 -13.95 -6.23 3.77
C VAL A 272 -13.25 -6.40 2.43
N LYS A 273 -12.23 -7.27 2.38
CA LYS A 273 -11.52 -7.57 1.13
C LYS A 273 -12.43 -8.44 0.26
N ALA A 274 -12.81 -7.91 -0.91
CA ALA A 274 -13.64 -8.65 -1.86
C ALA A 274 -12.99 -9.98 -2.28
N MET A 275 -13.81 -11.04 -2.34
CA MET A 275 -13.37 -12.34 -2.84
C MET A 275 -13.03 -12.25 -4.33
N MET A 276 -11.96 -12.93 -4.73
CA MET A 276 -11.47 -12.96 -6.11
C MET A 276 -11.73 -14.31 -6.77
N ALA A 277 -12.08 -14.30 -8.05
CA ALA A 277 -12.19 -15.52 -8.86
C ALA A 277 -10.82 -15.94 -9.40
N SER A 278 -10.51 -17.24 -9.33
CA SER A 278 -9.39 -17.84 -10.05
C SER A 278 -9.79 -18.12 -11.50
N ARG A 279 -8.84 -17.99 -12.43
CA ARG A 279 -9.10 -18.25 -13.86
C ARG A 279 -8.99 -19.75 -14.14
N ALA A 280 -10.03 -20.33 -14.71
CA ALA A 280 -10.01 -21.68 -15.28
C ALA A 280 -9.76 -21.63 -16.80
N ARG A 281 -9.03 -22.61 -17.32
CA ARG A 281 -8.80 -22.86 -18.75
C ARG A 281 -9.92 -23.74 -19.31
N GLY A 282 -11.15 -23.23 -19.26
CA GLY A 282 -12.34 -23.91 -19.77
C GLY A 282 -13.12 -24.70 -18.72
N CYS A 283 -14.29 -25.20 -19.14
CA CYS A 283 -15.30 -25.80 -18.26
C CYS A 283 -14.81 -27.05 -17.54
N ALA A 284 -14.03 -27.92 -18.21
CA ALA A 284 -13.53 -29.16 -17.60
C ALA A 284 -12.63 -28.88 -16.39
N GLN A 285 -11.70 -27.93 -16.50
CA GLN A 285 -10.84 -27.54 -15.38
C GLN A 285 -11.64 -26.88 -14.25
N ALA A 286 -12.63 -26.04 -14.58
CA ALA A 286 -13.50 -25.44 -13.57
C ALA A 286 -14.28 -26.53 -12.81
N PHE A 287 -14.87 -27.48 -13.52
CA PHE A 287 -15.61 -28.59 -12.93
C PHE A 287 -14.71 -29.48 -12.08
N GLU A 288 -13.50 -29.80 -12.54
CA GLU A 288 -12.53 -30.57 -11.75
C GLU A 288 -12.08 -29.81 -10.49
N ALA A 289 -11.85 -28.50 -10.60
CA ALA A 289 -11.44 -27.67 -9.46
C ALA A 289 -12.54 -27.56 -8.40
N MET A 290 -13.80 -27.41 -8.81
CA MET A 290 -14.95 -27.30 -7.90
C MET A 290 -15.42 -28.66 -7.38
N GLY A 291 -15.35 -29.70 -8.22
CA GLY A 291 -15.82 -31.05 -7.95
C GLY A 291 -14.88 -31.92 -7.12
N LYS A 292 -13.65 -31.45 -6.84
CA LYS A 292 -12.60 -32.17 -6.09
C LYS A 292 -12.95 -32.65 -4.67
N ALA A 293 -14.17 -32.37 -4.19
CA ALA A 293 -14.63 -32.80 -2.87
C ALA A 293 -16.08 -33.34 -2.87
N GLY A 294 -16.64 -33.71 -4.04
CA GLY A 294 -18.05 -34.14 -4.12
C GLY A 294 -19.06 -33.07 -3.67
N LYS A 295 -18.65 -31.80 -3.70
CA LYS A 295 -19.45 -30.66 -3.28
C LYS A 295 -20.28 -30.15 -4.45
N THR A 296 -21.53 -29.79 -4.16
CA THR A 296 -22.37 -29.02 -5.08
C THR A 296 -21.85 -27.59 -5.20
N PHE A 297 -21.99 -26.99 -6.37
CA PHE A 297 -21.62 -25.60 -6.63
C PHE A 297 -22.65 -24.93 -7.55
N ALA A 298 -22.77 -23.61 -7.44
CA ALA A 298 -23.64 -22.81 -8.29
C ALA A 298 -22.86 -22.28 -9.52
N ILE A 299 -23.57 -22.06 -10.62
CA ILE A 299 -23.07 -21.37 -11.80
C ILE A 299 -23.85 -20.06 -11.90
N GLU A 300 -23.14 -18.94 -11.83
CA GLU A 300 -23.72 -17.61 -11.90
C GLU A 300 -23.18 -16.84 -13.11
N THR A 301 -24.02 -15.98 -13.68
CA THR A 301 -23.63 -15.07 -14.76
C THR A 301 -22.60 -14.07 -14.26
N LYS A 302 -21.45 -13.98 -14.94
CA LYS A 302 -20.47 -12.93 -14.65
C LYS A 302 -20.88 -11.64 -15.36
N PHE A 303 -21.43 -10.69 -14.59
CA PHE A 303 -21.71 -9.34 -15.09
C PHE A 303 -20.43 -8.55 -15.38
N ASP A 304 -20.52 -7.60 -16.31
CA ASP A 304 -19.45 -6.68 -16.70
C ASP A 304 -19.75 -5.26 -16.25
N GLY A 305 -19.63 -5.04 -14.94
CA GLY A 305 -19.98 -3.79 -14.28
C GLY A 305 -18.89 -3.30 -13.34
N GLU A 306 -19.30 -2.56 -12.31
CA GLU A 306 -18.42 -2.17 -11.22
C GLU A 306 -18.78 -2.93 -9.95
N ARG A 307 -17.86 -3.78 -9.45
CA ARG A 307 -18.01 -4.44 -8.15
C ARG A 307 -18.21 -3.41 -7.04
N ILE A 308 -19.30 -3.55 -6.30
CA ILE A 308 -19.65 -2.69 -5.19
C ILE A 308 -20.10 -3.52 -3.98
N GLN A 309 -19.58 -3.16 -2.80
CA GLN A 309 -20.09 -3.64 -1.52
C GLN A 309 -20.94 -2.54 -0.91
N VAL A 310 -22.20 -2.85 -0.60
CA VAL A 310 -23.16 -1.90 0.01
C VAL A 310 -23.35 -2.28 1.45
N HIS A 311 -22.91 -1.43 2.37
CA HIS A 311 -23.03 -1.65 3.80
C HIS A 311 -24.16 -0.78 4.34
N ARG A 312 -25.22 -1.41 4.81
CA ARG A 312 -26.29 -0.73 5.55
C ARG A 312 -25.97 -0.81 7.04
N VAL A 313 -25.59 0.33 7.61
CA VAL A 313 -25.16 0.43 9.02
C VAL A 313 -26.35 0.64 9.94
N ASP A 314 -27.39 1.32 9.45
CA ASP A 314 -28.65 1.56 10.16
C ASP A 314 -29.83 1.75 9.17
N GLU A 315 -30.97 2.26 9.62
CA GLU A 315 -32.15 2.47 8.77
C GLU A 315 -31.91 3.48 7.64
N THR A 316 -30.97 4.40 7.82
CA THR A 316 -30.73 5.56 6.95
C THR A 316 -29.35 5.58 6.30
N THR A 317 -28.34 4.98 6.94
CA THR A 317 -26.94 5.10 6.54
C THR A 317 -26.46 3.94 5.69
N PHE A 318 -25.96 4.28 4.50
CA PHE A 318 -25.36 3.35 3.54
C PHE A 318 -23.94 3.79 3.17
N HIS A 319 -23.03 2.83 3.06
CA HIS A 319 -21.70 3.02 2.48
C HIS A 319 -21.53 2.18 1.23
N TYR A 320 -20.80 2.70 0.25
CA TYR A 320 -20.63 2.09 -1.07
C TYR A 320 -19.14 1.89 -1.34
N PHE A 321 -18.62 0.74 -0.94
CA PHE A 321 -17.21 0.43 -1.11
C PHE A 321 -16.94 -0.27 -2.43
N THR A 322 -16.09 0.34 -3.25
CA THR A 322 -15.58 -0.31 -4.47
C THR A 322 -14.72 -1.53 -4.13
N ARG A 323 -14.39 -2.36 -5.13
CA ARG A 323 -13.42 -3.47 -4.99
C ARG A 323 -12.12 -3.13 -4.24
N ASN A 324 -11.64 -1.90 -4.36
CA ASN A 324 -10.40 -1.43 -3.72
C ASN A 324 -10.66 -0.69 -2.40
N ASN A 325 -11.86 -0.80 -1.85
CA ASN A 325 -12.32 -0.24 -0.58
C ASN A 325 -12.26 1.29 -0.52
N ASN A 326 -12.52 1.95 -1.64
CA ASN A 326 -12.82 3.38 -1.65
C ASN A 326 -14.32 3.57 -1.47
N ASP A 327 -14.73 4.42 -0.54
CA ASP A 327 -16.13 4.83 -0.38
C ASP A 327 -16.53 5.80 -1.50
N PHE A 328 -17.52 5.39 -2.28
CA PHE A 328 -18.10 6.15 -3.39
C PHE A 328 -19.45 6.76 -3.04
N GLY A 329 -20.00 6.51 -1.84
CA GLY A 329 -21.23 7.15 -1.37
C GLY A 329 -21.17 8.68 -1.52
N PRO A 330 -20.18 9.36 -0.91
CA PRO A 330 -19.99 10.81 -1.05
C PRO A 330 -19.66 11.29 -2.48
N ARG A 331 -19.45 10.38 -3.43
CA ARG A 331 -19.14 10.67 -4.83
C ARG A 331 -20.34 10.47 -5.76
N GLY A 332 -21.54 10.31 -5.19
CA GLY A 332 -22.81 10.23 -5.90
C GLY A 332 -23.49 8.86 -5.83
N TYR A 333 -22.87 7.84 -5.23
CA TYR A 333 -23.50 6.52 -5.15
C TYR A 333 -24.59 6.47 -4.05
N ASP A 334 -24.61 7.46 -3.17
CA ASP A 334 -25.74 7.77 -2.27
C ASP A 334 -27.07 7.99 -3.00
N ALA A 335 -27.05 8.31 -4.30
CA ALA A 335 -28.26 8.31 -5.14
C ALA A 335 -28.99 6.96 -5.13
N LEU A 336 -28.28 5.86 -4.88
CA LEU A 336 -28.83 4.51 -4.80
C LEU A 336 -29.58 4.23 -3.49
N ASP A 337 -29.41 5.07 -2.45
CA ASP A 337 -30.07 4.89 -1.15
C ASP A 337 -31.58 4.72 -1.28
N ARG A 338 -32.18 5.48 -2.21
CA ARG A 338 -33.63 5.42 -2.48
C ARG A 338 -34.07 4.03 -2.92
N LEU A 339 -33.27 3.36 -3.76
CA LEU A 339 -33.56 2.00 -4.25
C LEU A 339 -33.49 1.00 -3.11
N PHE A 340 -32.41 1.03 -2.32
CA PHE A 340 -32.24 0.12 -1.19
C PHE A 340 -33.30 0.35 -0.11
N ARG A 341 -33.62 1.60 0.22
CA ARG A 341 -34.67 1.92 1.21
C ARG A 341 -36.05 1.45 0.77
N ALA A 342 -36.39 1.59 -0.52
CA ALA A 342 -37.67 1.13 -1.04
C ALA A 342 -37.83 -0.40 -0.99
N ARG A 343 -36.74 -1.14 -1.20
CA ARG A 343 -36.76 -2.62 -1.23
C ARG A 343 -36.50 -3.28 0.12
N LEU A 344 -35.87 -2.57 1.06
CA LEU A 344 -35.48 -3.09 2.38
C LEU A 344 -36.27 -2.47 3.54
N SER A 345 -37.36 -1.77 3.24
CA SER A 345 -38.21 -1.07 4.22
C SER A 345 -38.72 -1.98 5.34
N GLU A 346 -39.02 -3.25 5.03
CA GLU A 346 -39.52 -4.24 5.99
C GLU A 346 -38.41 -4.86 6.86
N ARG A 347 -37.15 -4.72 6.47
CA ARG A 347 -36.01 -5.32 7.18
C ARG A 347 -35.26 -4.24 7.93
N LYS A 348 -35.45 -4.15 9.25
CA LYS A 348 -34.69 -3.25 10.14
C LYS A 348 -33.27 -3.77 10.48
N THR A 349 -32.69 -4.56 9.59
CA THR A 349 -31.44 -5.26 9.87
C THR A 349 -30.27 -4.63 9.14
N LYS A 350 -29.22 -4.40 9.94
CA LYS A 350 -27.83 -4.24 9.51
C LYS A 350 -27.47 -5.34 8.50
N CYS A 351 -26.91 -4.97 7.35
CA CYS A 351 -26.51 -5.94 6.34
C CYS A 351 -25.38 -5.43 5.44
N VAL A 352 -24.72 -6.37 4.77
CA VAL A 352 -23.72 -6.12 3.73
C VAL A 352 -24.15 -6.86 2.47
N PHE A 353 -24.25 -6.14 1.36
CA PHE A 353 -24.42 -6.71 0.04
C PHE A 353 -23.09 -6.67 -0.71
N ASP A 354 -22.80 -7.71 -1.46
CA ASP A 354 -21.62 -7.79 -2.33
C ASP A 354 -22.10 -8.18 -3.73
N GLY A 355 -21.92 -7.28 -4.70
CA GLY A 355 -22.54 -7.42 -6.01
C GLY A 355 -21.87 -6.57 -7.07
N GLU A 356 -22.44 -6.61 -8.27
CA GLU A 356 -21.96 -5.86 -9.43
C GLU A 356 -22.98 -4.78 -9.79
N LEU A 357 -22.58 -3.51 -9.79
CA LEU A 357 -23.41 -2.44 -10.29
C LEU A 357 -23.35 -2.46 -11.82
N VAL A 358 -24.51 -2.52 -12.46
CA VAL A 358 -24.67 -2.52 -13.92
C VAL A 358 -25.69 -1.45 -14.34
N VAL A 359 -25.66 -1.06 -15.60
CA VAL A 359 -26.68 -0.16 -16.16
C VAL A 359 -27.64 -0.98 -16.99
N TRP A 360 -28.93 -0.92 -16.66
CA TRP A 360 -30.00 -1.55 -17.43
C TRP A 360 -30.68 -0.52 -18.33
N ASN A 361 -30.68 -0.76 -19.63
CA ASN A 361 -31.45 0.01 -20.59
C ASN A 361 -32.86 -0.59 -20.69
N ARG A 362 -33.86 0.15 -20.21
CA ARG A 362 -35.25 -0.33 -20.16
C ARG A 362 -35.91 -0.39 -21.53
N ARG A 363 -35.51 0.45 -22.47
CA ARG A 363 -36.10 0.47 -23.81
C ARG A 363 -35.68 -0.76 -24.61
N ASP A 364 -34.40 -1.07 -24.54
CA ASP A 364 -33.81 -2.13 -25.35
C ASP A 364 -33.71 -3.45 -24.57
N GLU A 365 -34.13 -3.46 -23.29
CA GLU A 365 -34.07 -4.60 -22.37
C GLU A 365 -32.69 -5.28 -22.36
N THR A 366 -31.64 -4.47 -22.31
CA THR A 366 -30.25 -4.94 -22.34
C THR A 366 -29.37 -4.22 -21.33
N TYR A 367 -28.32 -4.91 -20.89
CA TYR A 367 -27.25 -4.28 -20.12
C TYR A 367 -26.42 -3.35 -21.01
N ALA A 368 -26.22 -2.12 -20.56
CA ALA A 368 -25.30 -1.22 -21.22
C ALA A 368 -23.84 -1.68 -21.01
N PRO A 369 -22.92 -1.34 -21.93
CA PRO A 369 -21.51 -1.68 -21.78
C PRO A 369 -20.86 -1.07 -20.52
N PHE A 370 -19.74 -1.64 -20.10
CA PHE A 370 -18.94 -1.09 -19.01
C PHE A 370 -18.56 0.39 -19.25
N GLY A 371 -18.62 1.21 -18.19
CA GLY A 371 -18.26 2.63 -18.21
C GLY A 371 -19.44 3.62 -18.20
N TYR A 372 -20.66 3.16 -18.45
CA TYR A 372 -21.86 4.02 -18.42
C TYR A 372 -22.35 4.40 -17.02
N ILE A 373 -21.94 3.65 -15.99
CA ILE A 373 -22.39 3.82 -14.58
C ILE A 373 -22.16 5.25 -14.08
N LYS A 374 -20.93 5.78 -14.24
CA LYS A 374 -20.59 7.12 -13.74
C LYS A 374 -21.37 8.22 -14.45
N SER A 375 -21.57 8.09 -15.75
CA SER A 375 -22.37 9.03 -16.54
C SER A 375 -23.81 9.04 -16.05
N LEU A 376 -24.38 7.86 -15.76
CA LEU A 376 -25.73 7.73 -15.20
C LEU A 376 -25.85 8.34 -13.80
N VAL A 377 -24.93 8.01 -12.89
CA VAL A 377 -24.91 8.54 -11.53
C VAL A 377 -24.82 10.08 -11.53
N ASN A 378 -23.95 10.64 -12.39
CA ASN A 378 -23.87 12.09 -12.55
C ASN A 378 -25.16 12.69 -13.12
N ALA A 379 -25.79 12.05 -14.10
CA ALA A 379 -27.06 12.51 -14.66
C ALA A 379 -28.18 12.53 -13.61
N ILE A 380 -28.27 11.50 -12.77
CA ILE A 380 -29.24 11.43 -11.66
C ILE A 380 -29.01 12.59 -10.68
N ARG A 381 -27.75 12.83 -10.29
CA ARG A 381 -27.39 13.92 -9.36
C ARG A 381 -27.71 15.29 -9.92
N ASP A 382 -27.46 15.51 -11.21
CA ASP A 382 -27.69 16.79 -11.87
C ASP A 382 -29.19 17.05 -12.17
N GLY A 383 -30.10 16.18 -11.69
CA GLY A 383 -31.54 16.29 -11.94
C GLY A 383 -31.95 16.02 -13.39
N ARG A 384 -31.00 15.63 -14.25
CA ARG A 384 -31.22 15.30 -15.67
C ARG A 384 -31.57 13.83 -15.90
N GLY A 385 -31.44 13.01 -14.86
CA GLY A 385 -31.89 11.62 -14.82
C GLY A 385 -33.40 11.46 -14.63
N GLY A 386 -34.15 12.56 -14.61
CA GLY A 386 -35.62 12.59 -14.62
C GLY A 386 -36.23 12.23 -15.98
N ASP A 387 -35.55 11.41 -16.76
CA ASP A 387 -36.15 10.74 -17.88
C ASP A 387 -36.12 9.26 -17.56
N GLU A 388 -37.28 8.63 -17.51
CA GLU A 388 -37.54 7.24 -17.08
C GLU A 388 -36.78 6.15 -17.89
N ARG A 389 -35.83 6.56 -18.73
CA ARG A 389 -35.11 5.79 -19.76
C ARG A 389 -34.00 4.89 -19.20
N CYS A 390 -33.29 5.29 -18.14
CA CYS A 390 -32.24 4.48 -17.52
C CYS A 390 -32.26 4.68 -16.00
N VAL A 391 -32.56 3.62 -15.25
CA VAL A 391 -32.56 3.64 -13.78
C VAL A 391 -31.49 2.64 -13.32
N PRO A 392 -30.69 2.96 -12.29
CA PRO A 392 -29.81 1.96 -11.67
C PRO A 392 -30.68 0.84 -11.08
N GLU A 393 -30.34 -0.41 -11.34
CA GLU A 393 -30.96 -1.58 -10.69
C GLU A 393 -30.02 -2.21 -9.67
#